data_AF-A0A453SA99-F1
#
_entry.id   AF-A0A453SA99-F1
#
_cell.length_a   1.000
_cell.length_b   1.000
_cell.length_c   1.000
_cell.angle_alpha   90.00
_cell.angle_beta   90.00
_cell.angle_gamma   90.00
#
_symmetry.space_group_name_H-M   'P 1'
#
loop_
_entity.id
_entity.type
_entity.pdbx_description
1 polymer ?
#
loop_
_entity_poly.entity_id
_entity_poly.type
_entity_poly.pdbx_seq_one_letter_code
_entity_poly.pdbx_strand_id
1 'polypeptide(L)'
;RCMMSSASNFMKNMYVKRTPEISKAIHVYSSALKATLTWQNMTTLQECREACGGQGLKTENRVGIFKAEFDVQSTFEGDNNVLLQQVSKALYAEFLTTQRKKKSFKGLGLEHLNGPCPVIPHSLTSVILRSSKFQMDLFCLRERDLLKQFAEEVARHLAQGESRERALMLVNFTFYCTFSC
;
A
#
# COMPACT_ATOMS: atom_id res chain seq x y z
N ARG A 1 -15.55 -11.44 2.47
CA ARG A 1 -15.22 -10.52 3.61
C ARG A 1 -14.80 -9.19 2.99
N CYS A 2 -15.30 -8.06 3.49
CA CYS A 2 -14.92 -6.73 2.99
C CYS A 2 -13.45 -6.44 3.33
N MET A 3 -12.72 -5.74 2.45
CA MET A 3 -11.30 -5.39 2.59
C MET A 3 -10.95 -4.82 3.97
N MET A 4 -11.77 -3.89 4.48
CA MET A 4 -11.62 -3.29 5.81
C MET A 4 -11.61 -4.33 6.94
N SER A 5 -12.50 -5.32 6.86
CA SER A 5 -12.60 -6.38 7.86
C SER A 5 -11.39 -7.31 7.83
N SER A 6 -10.85 -7.59 6.65
CA SER A 6 -9.64 -8.41 6.49
C SER A 6 -8.42 -7.66 7.02
N ALA A 7 -8.25 -6.38 6.65
CA ALA A 7 -7.17 -5.51 7.15
C ALA A 7 -7.20 -5.36 8.68
N SER A 8 -8.38 -5.12 9.26
CA SER A 8 -8.53 -5.02 10.72
C SER A 8 -8.15 -6.33 11.43
N ASN A 9 -8.57 -7.48 10.89
CA ASN A 9 -8.19 -8.78 11.47
C ASN A 9 -6.69 -9.04 11.35
N PHE A 10 -6.08 -8.68 10.23
CA PHE A 10 -4.63 -8.76 10.03
C PHE A 10 -3.88 -7.93 11.09
N MET A 11 -4.28 -6.66 11.26
CA MET A 11 -3.68 -5.76 12.25
C MET A 11 -3.87 -6.26 13.69
N LYS A 12 -5.05 -6.76 14.04
CA LYS A 12 -5.32 -7.38 15.35
C LYS A 12 -4.39 -8.56 15.61
N ASN A 13 -4.23 -9.45 14.63
CA ASN A 13 -3.36 -10.61 14.76
C ASN A 13 -1.90 -10.21 14.97
N MET A 14 -1.40 -9.19 14.25
CA MET A 14 -0.05 -8.66 14.46
C MET A 14 0.10 -8.03 15.85
N TYR A 15 -0.89 -7.26 16.28
CA TYR A 15 -0.86 -6.57 17.58
C TYR A 15 -0.88 -7.53 18.77
N VAL A 16 -1.65 -8.61 18.70
CA VAL A 16 -1.67 -9.65 19.74
C VAL A 16 -0.32 -10.36 19.84
N LYS A 17 0.35 -10.60 18.71
CA LYS A 17 1.66 -11.27 18.64
C LYS A 17 2.84 -10.30 18.70
N ARG A 18 2.62 -9.04 19.09
CA ARG A 18 3.63 -7.98 18.96
C ARG A 18 4.85 -8.27 19.82
N THR A 19 6.01 -8.21 19.20
CA THR A 19 7.32 -8.11 19.86
C THR A 19 7.90 -6.72 19.58
N PRO A 20 8.96 -6.27 20.30
CA PRO A 20 9.64 -5.02 19.98
C PRO A 20 10.06 -4.92 18.51
N GLU A 21 10.47 -6.03 17.90
CA GLU A 21 10.88 -6.12 16.49
C GLU A 21 9.70 -5.93 15.53
N ILE A 22 8.53 -6.50 15.86
CA ILE A 22 7.31 -6.42 15.03
C ILE A 22 6.63 -5.06 15.17
N SER A 23 6.87 -4.31 16.25
CA SER A 23 6.28 -2.98 16.48
C SER A 23 6.52 -2.01 15.30
N LYS A 24 7.72 -2.02 14.73
CA LYS A 24 8.03 -1.22 13.55
C LYS A 24 7.20 -1.63 12.33
N ALA A 25 7.00 -2.93 12.13
CA ALA A 25 6.17 -3.44 11.04
C ALA A 25 4.70 -3.07 11.23
N ILE A 26 4.17 -3.16 12.46
CA ILE A 26 2.81 -2.73 12.79
C ILE A 26 2.61 -1.27 12.39
N HIS A 27 3.55 -0.39 12.73
CA HIS A 27 3.46 1.02 12.36
C HIS A 27 3.43 1.22 10.83
N VAL A 28 4.32 0.54 10.10
CA VAL A 28 4.35 0.62 8.62
C VAL A 28 3.03 0.14 8.01
N TYR A 29 2.50 -1.00 8.45
CA TYR A 29 1.22 -1.51 7.95
C TYR A 29 0.04 -0.61 8.34
N SER A 30 -0.02 -0.11 9.58
CA SER A 30 -1.09 0.80 9.99
C SER A 30 -1.08 2.08 9.15
N SER A 31 0.10 2.64 8.87
CA SER A 31 0.26 3.85 8.07
C SER A 31 -0.19 3.62 6.62
N ALA A 32 0.24 2.51 6.00
CA ALA A 32 -0.14 2.14 4.64
C ALA A 32 -1.65 1.88 4.51
N LEU A 33 -2.20 1.09 5.44
CA LEU A 33 -3.62 0.73 5.46
C LEU A 33 -4.47 1.97 5.69
N LYS A 34 -4.15 2.83 6.67
CA LYS A 34 -4.91 4.04 6.93
C LYS A 34 -4.93 4.95 5.70
N ALA A 35 -3.78 5.21 5.09
CA ALA A 35 -3.71 6.08 3.91
C ALA A 35 -4.52 5.53 2.73
N THR A 36 -4.32 4.25 2.40
CA THR A 36 -4.98 3.62 1.24
C THR A 36 -6.48 3.47 1.46
N LEU A 37 -6.89 2.99 2.64
CA LEU A 37 -8.30 2.72 2.94
C LEU A 37 -9.12 4.00 3.05
N THR A 38 -8.55 5.08 3.60
CA THR A 38 -9.26 6.37 3.72
C THR A 38 -9.42 7.04 2.36
N TRP A 39 -8.40 7.03 1.49
CA TRP A 39 -8.56 7.48 0.11
C TRP A 39 -9.59 6.63 -0.65
N GLN A 40 -9.53 5.30 -0.53
CA GLN A 40 -10.50 4.42 -1.17
C GLN A 40 -11.93 4.67 -0.67
N ASN A 41 -12.10 4.94 0.63
CA ASN A 41 -13.40 5.29 1.21
C ASN A 41 -13.93 6.59 0.58
N MET A 42 -13.09 7.61 0.43
CA MET A 42 -13.49 8.88 -0.17
C MET A 42 -13.88 8.77 -1.64
N THR A 43 -13.16 7.94 -2.41
CA THR A 43 -13.52 7.60 -3.80
C THR A 43 -14.83 6.82 -3.85
N THR A 44 -14.99 5.79 -3.00
CA THR A 44 -16.20 4.97 -2.96
C THR A 44 -17.42 5.82 -2.62
N LEU A 45 -17.35 6.70 -1.61
CA LEU A 45 -18.43 7.61 -1.25
C LEU A 45 -18.76 8.58 -2.39
N GLN A 46 -17.74 9.01 -3.15
CA GLN A 46 -17.95 9.88 -4.31
C GLN A 46 -18.70 9.15 -5.43
N GLU A 47 -18.28 7.93 -5.77
CA GLU A 47 -18.91 7.08 -6.78
C GLU A 47 -20.35 6.71 -6.38
N CYS A 48 -20.57 6.34 -5.12
CA CYS A 48 -21.91 6.07 -4.60
C CYS A 48 -22.83 7.29 -4.73
N ARG A 49 -22.31 8.49 -4.44
CA ARG A 49 -23.09 9.74 -4.58
C ARG A 49 -23.48 9.99 -6.04
N GLU A 50 -22.54 9.83 -6.96
CA GLU A 50 -22.75 10.05 -8.38
C GLU A 50 -23.68 9.00 -9.00
N ALA A 51 -23.60 7.75 -8.54
CA ALA A 51 -24.50 6.67 -8.96
C ALA A 51 -25.97 6.95 -8.59
N CYS A 52 -26.23 7.76 -7.56
CA CYS A 52 -27.57 8.23 -7.21
C CYS A 52 -28.05 9.43 -8.05
N GLY A 53 -27.23 9.94 -8.98
CA GLY A 53 -27.52 11.14 -9.76
C GLY A 53 -27.81 12.36 -8.87
N GLY A 54 -28.73 13.24 -9.30
CA GLY A 54 -29.10 14.42 -8.52
C GLY A 54 -29.68 14.09 -7.13
N GLN A 55 -30.24 12.88 -6.94
CA GLN A 55 -30.72 12.46 -5.63
C GLN A 55 -29.55 12.25 -4.65
N GLY A 56 -28.33 11.95 -5.11
CA GLY A 56 -27.17 11.80 -4.23
C GLY A 56 -26.80 13.06 -3.43
N LEU A 57 -27.26 14.24 -3.88
CA LEU A 57 -27.09 15.51 -3.16
C LEU A 57 -28.12 15.75 -2.05
N LYS A 58 -29.23 15.00 -2.07
CA LYS A 58 -30.28 15.13 -1.07
C LYS A 58 -29.79 14.68 0.30
N THR A 59 -30.01 15.52 1.31
CA THR A 59 -29.64 15.24 2.70
C THR A 59 -30.26 13.94 3.21
N GLU A 60 -31.46 13.59 2.72
CA GLU A 60 -32.18 12.35 3.05
C GLU A 60 -31.38 11.09 2.68
N ASN A 61 -30.57 11.14 1.61
CA ASN A 61 -29.72 10.02 1.19
C ASN A 61 -28.40 9.93 1.97
N ARG A 62 -28.06 10.96 2.77
CA ARG A 62 -26.94 11.02 3.72
C ARG A 62 -25.53 10.79 3.17
N VAL A 63 -25.36 10.44 1.90
CA VAL A 63 -24.04 10.20 1.28
C VAL A 63 -23.12 11.42 1.38
N GLY A 64 -23.67 12.62 1.18
CA GLY A 64 -22.94 13.88 1.34
C GLY A 64 -22.46 14.12 2.78
N ILE A 65 -23.30 13.83 3.77
CA ILE A 65 -22.95 13.94 5.20
C ILE A 65 -21.85 12.95 5.54
N PHE A 66 -21.99 11.68 5.14
CA PHE A 66 -20.96 10.67 5.38
C PHE A 66 -19.63 11.06 4.72
N LYS A 67 -19.64 11.53 3.48
CA LYS A 67 -18.43 12.00 2.82
C LYS A 67 -17.74 13.12 3.61
N ALA A 68 -18.50 14.07 4.15
CA ALA A 68 -17.94 15.14 4.99
C ALA A 68 -17.36 14.62 6.30
N GLU A 69 -18.02 13.66 6.96
CA GLU A 69 -17.52 13.04 8.19
C GLU A 69 -16.26 12.21 7.97
N PHE A 70 -16.14 11.54 6.82
CA PHE A 70 -14.98 10.70 6.50
C PHE A 70 -13.79 11.47 5.91
N ASP A 71 -14.00 12.70 5.42
CA ASP A 71 -12.95 13.52 4.81
C ASP A 71 -11.78 13.77 5.77
N VAL A 72 -12.09 14.05 7.04
CA VAL A 72 -11.11 14.27 8.11
C VAL A 72 -10.19 13.07 8.33
N GLN A 73 -10.63 11.85 7.99
CA GLN A 73 -9.80 10.66 8.16
C GLN A 73 -8.59 10.67 7.23
N SER A 74 -8.60 11.44 6.14
CA SER A 74 -7.42 11.56 5.26
C SER A 74 -6.28 12.35 5.91
N THR A 75 -6.56 13.12 6.96
CA THR A 75 -5.60 14.04 7.61
C THR A 75 -5.35 13.72 9.09
N PHE A 76 -6.37 13.26 9.81
CA PHE A 76 -6.26 12.89 11.22
C PHE A 76 -5.38 11.65 11.42
N GLU A 77 -4.73 11.55 12.58
CA GLU A 77 -3.73 10.52 12.94
C GLU A 77 -2.54 10.40 11.96
N GLY A 78 -2.26 11.48 11.23
CA GLY A 78 -1.19 11.60 10.25
C GLY A 78 -1.74 11.79 8.85
N ASP A 79 -1.23 12.79 8.13
CA ASP A 79 -1.59 13.03 6.73
C ASP A 79 -1.24 11.82 5.86
N ASN A 80 -2.15 11.42 4.96
CA ASN A 80 -1.98 10.23 4.13
C ASN A 80 -0.68 10.24 3.31
N ASN A 81 -0.28 11.39 2.76
CA ASN A 81 0.96 11.47 1.98
C ASN A 81 2.17 11.34 2.89
N VAL A 82 2.15 11.97 4.06
CA VAL A 82 3.24 11.86 5.05
C VAL A 82 3.38 10.43 5.56
N LEU A 83 2.27 9.75 5.84
CA LEU A 83 2.25 8.35 6.24
C LEU A 83 2.81 7.45 5.14
N LEU A 84 2.40 7.66 3.89
CA LEU A 84 2.97 6.91 2.77
C LEU A 84 4.46 7.19 2.58
N GLN A 85 4.94 8.42 2.79
CA GLN A 85 6.39 8.71 2.79
C GLN A 85 7.15 7.94 3.88
N GLN A 86 6.57 7.78 5.07
CA GLN A 86 7.17 6.96 6.13
C GLN A 86 7.24 5.48 5.73
N VAL A 87 6.18 4.98 5.08
CA VAL A 87 6.15 3.61 4.52
C VAL A 87 7.22 3.43 3.46
N SER A 88 7.37 4.36 2.51
CA SER A 88 8.41 4.30 1.47
C SER A 88 9.80 4.25 2.08
N LYS A 89 10.06 5.11 3.05
CA LYS A 89 11.35 5.15 3.77
C LYS A 89 11.66 3.80 4.42
N ALA A 90 10.66 3.17 5.04
CA ALA A 90 10.82 1.86 5.66
C ALA A 90 11.10 0.75 4.65
N LEU A 91 10.31 0.67 3.57
CA LEU A 91 10.51 -0.34 2.52
C LEU A 91 11.84 -0.16 1.79
N TYR A 92 12.22 1.08 1.49
CA TYR A 92 13.50 1.40 0.85
C TYR A 92 14.69 0.95 1.70
N ALA A 93 14.65 1.24 3.00
CA ALA A 93 15.71 0.88 3.93
C ALA A 93 15.87 -0.65 4.03
N GLU A 94 14.76 -1.39 4.07
CA GLU A 94 14.77 -2.85 4.09
C GLU A 94 15.33 -3.42 2.76
N PHE A 95 14.86 -2.89 1.62
CA PHE A 95 15.34 -3.27 0.29
C PHE A 95 16.84 -3.07 0.14
N LEU A 96 17.36 -1.88 0.45
CA LEU A 96 18.79 -1.59 0.36
C LEU A 96 19.64 -2.44 1.31
N THR A 97 19.17 -2.64 2.54
CA THR A 97 19.92 -3.42 3.54
C THR A 97 20.07 -4.87 3.08
N THR A 98 19.00 -5.43 2.51
CA THR A 98 18.95 -6.79 2.01
C THR A 98 19.83 -6.96 0.77
N GLN A 99 19.75 -6.03 -0.19
CA GLN A 99 20.59 -6.03 -1.40
C GLN A 99 22.09 -5.91 -1.06
N ARG A 100 22.47 -4.97 -0.19
CA ARG A 100 23.88 -4.74 0.19
C ARG A 100 24.47 -5.89 1.00
N LYS A 101 23.71 -6.44 1.95
CA LYS A 101 24.19 -7.50 2.84
C LYS A 101 24.00 -8.92 2.26
N LYS A 102 23.41 -9.03 1.06
CA LYS A 102 22.97 -10.30 0.45
C LYS A 102 22.20 -11.18 1.44
N LYS A 103 21.39 -10.54 2.28
CA LYS A 103 20.54 -11.24 3.26
C LYS A 103 19.19 -11.55 2.63
N SER A 104 18.37 -12.32 3.33
CA SER A 104 16.97 -12.54 2.99
C SER A 104 16.09 -11.48 3.66
N PHE A 105 15.01 -11.06 2.99
CA PHE A 105 13.93 -10.27 3.56
C PHE A 105 13.26 -11.02 4.71
N LYS A 106 13.01 -10.35 5.84
CA LYS A 106 12.43 -10.98 7.05
C LYS A 106 11.23 -10.22 7.64
N GLY A 107 10.76 -9.19 6.96
CA GLY A 107 9.66 -8.37 7.46
C GLY A 107 8.99 -7.56 6.36
N LEU A 108 7.92 -6.87 6.76
CA LEU A 108 7.15 -5.95 5.92
C LEU A 108 6.45 -6.61 4.72
N GLY A 109 6.26 -7.93 4.72
CA GLY A 109 5.58 -8.63 3.62
C GLY A 109 6.49 -8.88 2.41
N LEU A 110 7.75 -8.41 2.49
CA LEU A 110 8.74 -8.55 1.45
C LEU A 110 9.38 -9.94 1.43
N GLU A 111 8.98 -10.86 2.31
CA GLU A 111 9.54 -12.21 2.38
C GLU A 111 9.32 -12.98 1.07
N HIS A 112 8.26 -12.66 0.33
CA HIS A 112 7.97 -13.26 -0.97
C HIS A 112 9.09 -12.95 -2.00
N LEU A 113 9.85 -11.86 -1.84
CA LEU A 113 10.99 -11.50 -2.70
C LEU A 113 12.15 -12.49 -2.64
N ASN A 114 12.28 -13.24 -1.53
CA ASN A 114 13.32 -14.26 -1.35
C ASN A 114 13.13 -15.48 -2.27
N GLY A 115 11.88 -15.73 -2.67
CA GLY A 115 11.54 -16.83 -3.57
C GLY A 115 11.79 -16.49 -5.04
N PRO A 116 11.61 -17.48 -5.94
CA PRO A 116 11.67 -17.24 -7.37
C PRO A 116 10.62 -16.20 -7.80
N CYS A 117 10.94 -15.45 -8.85
CA CYS A 117 9.98 -14.54 -9.47
C CYS A 117 8.81 -15.37 -10.04
N PRO A 118 7.54 -15.07 -9.69
CA PRO A 118 6.41 -15.77 -10.29
C PRO A 118 6.41 -15.61 -11.81
N VAL A 119 5.99 -16.64 -12.54
CA VAL A 119 5.97 -16.60 -14.02
C VAL A 119 4.52 -16.58 -14.48
N ILE A 120 4.19 -15.62 -15.33
CA ILE A 120 2.86 -15.55 -15.96
C ILE A 120 2.79 -16.67 -17.01
N PRO A 121 1.82 -17.61 -16.90
CA PRO A 121 1.66 -18.66 -17.90
C PRO A 121 1.36 -18.08 -19.28
N HIS A 122 1.91 -18.72 -20.33
CA HIS A 122 1.66 -18.30 -21.72
C HIS A 122 0.19 -18.45 -22.14
N SER A 123 -0.56 -19.38 -21.54
CA SER A 123 -1.98 -19.58 -21.79
C SER A 123 -2.81 -19.20 -20.57
N LEU A 124 -3.64 -18.18 -20.71
CA LEU A 124 -4.52 -17.68 -19.64
C LEU A 124 -5.93 -18.23 -19.81
N THR A 125 -6.26 -19.27 -19.05
CA THR A 125 -7.63 -19.82 -19.01
C THR A 125 -8.45 -19.16 -17.90
N SER A 126 -9.78 -19.22 -18.00
CA SER A 126 -10.66 -18.65 -16.97
C SER A 126 -10.44 -19.28 -15.58
N VAL A 127 -10.04 -20.55 -15.52
CA VAL A 127 -9.71 -21.25 -14.27
C VAL A 127 -8.45 -20.65 -13.63
N ILE A 128 -7.42 -20.35 -14.43
CA ILE A 128 -6.18 -19.73 -13.94
C ILE A 128 -6.47 -18.32 -13.42
N LEU A 129 -7.21 -17.49 -14.17
CA LEU A 129 -7.50 -16.11 -13.78
C LEU A 129 -8.29 -15.99 -12.45
N ARG A 130 -9.14 -16.97 -12.16
CA ARG A 130 -9.91 -17.03 -10.90
C ARG A 130 -9.18 -17.70 -9.75
N SER A 131 -8.00 -18.28 -10.00
CA SER A 131 -7.20 -18.92 -8.96
C SER A 131 -6.61 -17.85 -8.03
N SER A 132 -6.85 -18.00 -6.72
CA SER A 132 -6.27 -17.12 -5.71
C SER A 132 -4.75 -17.12 -5.76
N LYS A 133 -4.14 -18.28 -6.06
CA LYS A 133 -2.69 -18.39 -6.23
C LYS A 133 -2.19 -17.49 -7.36
N PHE A 134 -2.84 -17.54 -8.52
CA PHE A 134 -2.43 -16.73 -9.67
C PHE A 134 -2.61 -15.24 -9.40
N GLN A 135 -3.71 -14.85 -8.75
CA GLN A 135 -3.95 -13.45 -8.35
C GLN A 135 -2.89 -12.97 -7.36
N MET A 136 -2.52 -13.77 -6.36
CA MET A 136 -1.44 -13.45 -5.42
C MET A 136 -0.08 -13.37 -6.10
N ASP A 137 0.22 -14.29 -7.02
CA ASP A 137 1.45 -14.28 -7.82
C ASP A 137 1.56 -12.97 -8.64
N LEU A 138 0.44 -12.47 -9.18
CA LEU A 138 0.39 -11.19 -9.89
C LEU A 138 0.64 -9.99 -8.97
N PHE A 139 0.07 -9.97 -7.76
CA PHE A 139 0.36 -8.94 -6.76
C PHE A 139 1.85 -8.94 -6.36
N CYS A 140 2.42 -10.13 -6.13
CA CYS A 140 3.84 -10.27 -5.84
C CYS A 140 4.72 -9.76 -7.01
N LEU A 141 4.34 -10.06 -8.25
CA LEU A 141 5.05 -9.56 -9.44
C LEU A 141 5.01 -8.03 -9.52
N ARG A 142 3.83 -7.45 -9.31
CA ARG A 142 3.65 -6.00 -9.29
C ARG A 142 4.47 -5.35 -8.18
N GLU A 143 4.46 -5.90 -6.97
CA GLU A 143 5.23 -5.37 -5.84
C GLU A 143 6.73 -5.41 -6.11
N ARG A 144 7.24 -6.50 -6.69
CA ARG A 144 8.65 -6.62 -7.11
C ARG A 144 9.05 -5.54 -8.11
N ASP A 145 8.22 -5.32 -9.13
CA ASP A 145 8.46 -4.35 -10.19
C ASP A 145 8.43 -2.92 -9.65
N LEU A 146 7.39 -2.57 -8.88
CA LEU A 146 7.23 -1.25 -8.27
C LEU A 146 8.37 -0.92 -7.30
N LEU A 147 8.78 -1.87 -6.45
CA LEU A 147 9.88 -1.65 -5.50
C LEU A 147 11.22 -1.47 -6.22
N LYS A 148 11.45 -2.21 -7.32
CA LYS A 148 12.64 -2.08 -8.15
C LYS A 148 12.67 -0.70 -8.84
N GLN A 149 11.60 -0.31 -9.52
CA GLN A 149 11.49 0.99 -10.19
C GLN A 149 11.68 2.14 -9.19
N PHE A 150 11.04 2.04 -8.02
CA PHE A 150 11.21 3.00 -6.94
C PHE A 150 12.68 3.12 -6.50
N ALA A 151 13.37 2.00 -6.29
CA ALA A 151 14.77 2.02 -5.90
C ALA A 151 15.70 2.61 -6.98
N GLU A 152 15.44 2.30 -8.26
CA GLU A 152 16.16 2.85 -9.40
C GLU A 152 15.93 4.36 -9.54
N GLU A 153 14.70 4.83 -9.34
CA GLU A 153 14.36 6.25 -9.38
C GLU A 153 15.01 7.05 -8.25
N VAL A 154 15.00 6.52 -7.02
CA VAL A 154 15.74 7.15 -5.90
C VAL A 154 17.24 7.19 -6.21
N ALA A 155 17.80 6.12 -6.79
CA ALA A 155 19.22 6.09 -7.17
C ALA A 155 19.56 7.13 -8.25
N ARG A 156 18.66 7.38 -9.22
CA ARG A 156 18.83 8.44 -10.23
C ARG A 156 18.93 9.82 -9.59
N HIS A 157 18.03 10.15 -8.66
CA HIS A 157 18.08 11.45 -7.97
C HIS A 157 19.33 11.61 -7.10
N LEU A 158 19.75 10.54 -6.41
CA LEU A 158 21.01 10.55 -5.66
C LEU A 158 22.23 10.80 -6.57
N ALA A 159 22.25 10.23 -7.78
CA ALA A 159 23.31 10.46 -8.76
C ALA A 159 23.31 11.90 -9.32
N GLN A 160 22.18 12.60 -9.27
CA GLN A 160 22.06 14.02 -9.63
C GLN A 160 22.53 14.98 -8.51
N GLY A 161 22.97 14.45 -7.37
CA GLY A 161 23.44 15.24 -6.23
C GLY A 161 22.35 15.64 -5.23
N GLU A 162 21.13 15.12 -5.38
CA GLU A 162 20.05 15.34 -4.41
C GLU A 162 20.38 14.66 -3.07
N SER A 163 19.98 15.28 -1.97
CA SER A 163 20.05 14.64 -0.65
C SER A 163 19.13 13.41 -0.62
N ARG A 164 19.41 12.44 0.26
CA ARG A 164 18.60 11.23 0.38
C ARG A 164 17.14 11.56 0.72
N GLU A 165 16.94 12.49 1.62
CA GLU A 165 15.62 12.95 2.07
C GLU A 165 14.87 13.60 0.92
N ARG A 166 15.56 14.42 0.11
CA ARG A 166 14.96 15.09 -1.04
C ARG A 166 14.64 14.10 -2.16
N ALA A 167 15.57 13.20 -2.49
CA ALA A 167 15.37 12.13 -3.45
C ALA A 167 14.12 11.30 -3.10
N LEU A 168 13.97 10.86 -1.85
CA LEU A 168 12.80 10.10 -1.40
C LEU A 168 11.48 10.89 -1.42
N MET A 169 11.52 12.22 -1.33
CA MET A 169 10.34 13.07 -1.47
C MET A 169 9.98 13.36 -2.93
N LEU A 170 10.96 13.37 -3.83
CA LEU A 170 10.74 13.59 -5.26
C LEU A 170 10.09 12.39 -5.95
N VAL A 171 10.32 11.19 -5.41
CA VAL A 171 9.66 9.98 -5.91
C VAL A 171 8.24 9.88 -5.35
N ASN A 172 7.25 9.99 -6.24
CA ASN A 172 5.84 9.96 -5.83
C ASN A 172 5.39 8.54 -5.46
N PHE A 173 5.53 8.20 -4.18
CA PHE A 173 5.21 6.88 -3.66
C PHE A 173 3.70 6.54 -3.67
N THR A 174 2.83 7.53 -3.86
CA THR A 174 1.38 7.30 -4.00
C THR A 174 1.08 6.39 -5.19
N PHE A 175 1.87 6.43 -6.26
CA PHE A 175 1.75 5.54 -7.42
C PHE A 175 2.19 4.10 -7.12
N TYR A 176 3.16 3.94 -6.22
CA TYR A 176 3.80 2.65 -5.93
C TYR A 176 3.09 1.86 -4.81
N CYS A 177 2.32 2.52 -3.95
CA CYS A 177 1.73 1.89 -2.76
C CYS A 177 0.23 1.57 -2.85
N THR A 178 -0.52 2.15 -3.80
CA THR A 178 -1.99 1.99 -3.83
C THR A 178 -2.48 0.56 -4.12
N PHE A 179 -1.60 -0.39 -4.48
CA PHE A 179 -2.01 -1.72 -4.93
C PHE A 179 -1.14 -2.89 -4.40
N SER A 180 -0.21 -2.65 -3.47
CA SER A 180 0.54 -3.72 -2.77
C SER A 180 -0.14 -4.20 -1.48
N CYS A 181 -1.23 -3.57 -1.04
CA CYS A 181 -2.03 -3.97 0.13
C CYS A 181 -3.39 -4.54 -0.27
#